data_AF-V9VP43-F1
#
_entry.id   AF-V9VP43-F1
#
_cell.length_a   1.000
_cell.length_b   1.000
_cell.length_c   1.000
_cell.angle_alpha   90.00
_cell.angle_beta   90.00
_cell.angle_gamma   90.00
#
_symmetry.space_group_name_H-M   'P 1'
#
loop_
_entity.id
_entity.type
_entity.pdbx_description
1 polymer ?
#
loop_
_entity_poly.entity_id
_entity_poly.type
_entity_poly.pdbx_seq_one_letter_code
_entity_poly.pdbx_strand_id
1 'polypeptide(L)' 'MFDMNITEHISANGLSREKICQEAGISRAFLSLIERNERSPGPQTVGRLAKALGVSVRDLRPDLAGLFGDAA' A
#
# COMPACT_ATOMS: atom_id res chain seq x y z
N MET A 1 0.58 8.26 -8.10
CA MET A 1 0.02 7.13 -8.87
C MET A 1 0.59 5.86 -8.27
N PHE A 2 -0.21 4.83 -8.01
CA PHE A 2 0.30 3.53 -7.59
C PHE A 2 0.64 2.72 -8.83
N ASP A 3 1.87 2.24 -8.92
CA ASP A 3 2.31 1.46 -10.10
C ASP A 3 1.88 0.00 -9.99
N MET A 4 1.61 -0.47 -8.77
CA MET A 4 1.20 -1.83 -8.48
C MET A 4 -0.31 -1.96 -8.27
N ASN A 5 -0.91 -3.03 -8.80
CA ASN A 5 -2.30 -3.39 -8.56
C ASN A 5 -2.46 -4.07 -7.18
N ILE A 6 -2.81 -3.28 -6.17
CA ILE A 6 -2.99 -3.74 -4.79
C ILE A 6 -4.05 -4.85 -4.69
N THR A 7 -5.17 -4.72 -5.39
CA THR A 7 -6.28 -5.67 -5.33
C THR A 7 -5.86 -7.05 -5.84
N GLU A 8 -5.09 -7.10 -6.91
CA GLU A 8 -4.58 -8.32 -7.49
C GLU A 8 -3.54 -8.98 -6.58
N HIS A 9 -2.59 -8.21 -6.05
CA HIS A 9 -1.58 -8.70 -5.11
C HIS A 9 -2.19 -9.32 -3.85
N ILE A 10 -3.19 -8.67 -3.27
CA ILE A 10 -3.92 -9.17 -2.10
C ILE A 10 -4.55 -10.53 -2.41
N SER A 11 -5.21 -10.64 -3.56
CA SER A 11 -5.89 -11.86 -3.97
C SER A 11 -4.90 -12.98 -4.29
N ALA A 12 -3.80 -12.67 -4.98
CA ALA A 12 -2.76 -13.62 -5.36
C ALA A 12 -2.00 -14.19 -4.15
N ASN A 13 -1.80 -13.38 -3.10
CA ASN A 13 -1.11 -13.80 -1.88
C ASN A 13 -2.06 -14.26 -0.76
N GLY A 14 -3.36 -14.34 -1.01
CA GLY A 14 -4.36 -14.74 -0.01
C GLY A 14 -4.40 -13.81 1.21
N LEU A 15 -4.05 -12.54 1.04
CA LEU A 15 -4.00 -11.56 2.14
C LEU A 15 -5.41 -11.11 2.53
N SER A 16 -5.64 -10.90 3.83
CA SER A 16 -6.89 -10.33 4.32
C SER A 16 -6.86 -8.80 4.22
N ARG A 17 -7.79 -8.23 3.45
CA ARG A 17 -8.01 -6.77 3.38
C ARG A 17 -8.25 -6.15 4.75
N GLU A 18 -8.93 -6.89 5.64
CA GLU A 18 -9.22 -6.44 6.99
C GLU A 18 -7.95 -6.37 7.84
N LYS A 19 -7.08 -7.38 7.73
CA LYS A 19 -5.76 -7.36 8.37
C LYS A 19 -4.88 -6.24 7.83
N ILE A 20 -4.86 -6.03 6.51
CA ILE A 20 -4.12 -4.93 5.89
C ILE A 20 -4.62 -3.58 6.39
N CYS A 21 -5.94 -3.39 6.46
CA CYS A 21 -6.52 -2.15 7.00
C CYS A 21 -6.10 -1.92 8.46
N GLN A 22 -6.11 -2.97 9.29
CA GLN A 22 -5.69 -2.89 10.69
C GLN A 22 -4.20 -2.56 10.82
N GLU A 23 -3.32 -3.28 10.11
CA GLU A 23 -1.87 -3.06 10.16
C GLU A 23 -1.47 -1.71 9.56
N ALA A 24 -2.12 -1.30 8.47
CA ALA A 24 -1.90 -0.01 7.86
C ALA A 24 -2.56 1.14 8.66
N GLY A 25 -3.45 0.83 9.59
CA GLY A 25 -4.23 1.81 10.37
C GLY A 25 -5.12 2.69 9.48
N ILE A 26 -5.79 2.08 8.50
CA ILE A 26 -6.69 2.75 7.55
C ILE A 26 -8.08 2.09 7.56
N SER A 27 -9.10 2.82 7.11
CA SER A 27 -10.44 2.25 6.94
C SER A 27 -10.55 1.45 5.65
N ARG A 28 -11.48 0.48 5.60
CA ARG A 28 -11.79 -0.27 4.37
C ARG A 28 -12.19 0.64 3.21
N ALA A 29 -12.97 1.70 3.50
CA ALA A 29 -13.33 2.69 2.48
C ALA A 29 -12.09 3.40 1.92
N PHE A 30 -11.12 3.75 2.78
CA PHE A 30 -9.89 4.37 2.34
C PHE A 30 -9.02 3.41 1.51
N LEU A 31 -8.94 2.13 1.89
CA LEU A 31 -8.29 1.10 1.07
C LEU A 31 -8.93 1.02 -0.32
N SER A 32 -10.26 0.97 -0.42
CA SER A 32 -10.95 0.93 -1.72
C SER A 32 -10.70 2.15 -2.59
N LEU A 33 -10.59 3.35 -2.01
CA LEU A 33 -10.23 4.56 -2.75
C LEU A 33 -8.78 4.50 -3.27
N ILE A 34 -7.87 3.88 -2.51
CA ILE A 34 -6.48 3.66 -2.94
C ILE A 34 -6.43 2.63 -4.06
N GLU A 35 -7.12 1.49 -3.92
CA GLU A 35 -7.21 0.43 -4.94
C GLU A 35 -7.75 0.97 -6.28
N ARG A 36 -8.65 1.95 -6.22
CA ARG A 36 -9.21 2.64 -7.39
C ARG A 36 -8.35 3.80 -7.92
N ASN A 37 -7.20 4.08 -7.33
CA ASN A 37 -6.37 5.25 -7.61
C ASN A 37 -7.09 6.61 -7.43
N GLU A 38 -8.21 6.65 -6.70
CA GLU A 38 -9.00 7.85 -6.43
C GLU A 38 -8.39 8.71 -5.30
N ARG A 39 -7.58 8.09 -4.42
CA ARG A 39 -6.87 8.79 -3.33
C ARG A 39 -5.40 8.38 -3.27
N SER A 40 -4.55 9.40 -3.10
CA SER A 40 -3.14 9.22 -2.79
C SER A 40 -2.90 9.43 -1.29
N PRO A 41 -2.56 8.38 -0.53
CA PRO A 41 -2.20 8.51 0.87
C PRO A 41 -0.84 9.20 1.03
N GLY A 42 -0.66 9.83 2.19
CA GLY A 42 0.61 10.46 2.55
C GLY A 42 1.72 9.44 2.82
N PRO A 43 2.99 9.88 2.90
CA PRO A 43 4.15 8.99 3.00
C PRO A 43 4.03 7.98 4.15
N GLN A 44 3.69 8.44 5.36
CA GLN A 44 3.56 7.57 6.53
C GLN A 44 2.53 6.43 6.34
N THR A 45 1.45 6.71 5.62
CA THR A 45 0.41 5.70 5.34
C THR A 45 0.87 4.73 4.25
N VAL A 46 1.60 5.22 3.25
CA VAL A 46 2.22 4.36 2.22
C VAL A 46 3.22 3.40 2.86
N GLY A 47 4.09 3.86 3.76
CA GLY A 47 5.04 3.01 4.47
C GLY A 47 4.36 1.91 5.29
N ARG A 48 3.28 2.25 6.01
CA ARG A 48 2.48 1.27 6.74
C ARG A 48 1.77 0.28 5.81
N LEU A 49 1.23 0.76 4.69
CA LEU A 49 0.55 -0.07 3.69
C LEU A 49 1.52 -1.03 3.00
N ALA A 50 2.70 -0.56 2.59
CA ALA A 50 3.76 -1.38 2.00
C ALA A 50 4.17 -2.51 2.96
N LYS A 51 4.39 -2.18 4.25
CA LYS A 51 4.67 -3.16 5.30
C LYS A 51 3.56 -4.19 5.48
N ALA A 52 2.29 -3.75 5.49
CA ALA A 52 1.14 -4.64 5.63
C ALA A 52 0.92 -5.54 4.40
N LEU A 53 1.30 -5.07 3.21
CA LEU A 53 1.25 -5.82 1.96
C LEU A 53 2.49 -6.72 1.75
N GLY A 54 3.52 -6.58 2.58
CA GLY A 54 4.78 -7.30 2.47
C GLY A 54 5.61 -6.90 1.26
N VAL A 55 5.46 -5.66 0.77
CA VAL A 55 6.18 -5.11 -0.39
C VAL A 55 7.01 -3.90 0.02
N SER A 56 7.95 -3.49 -0.82
CA SER A 56 8.68 -2.25 -0.58
C SER A 56 7.82 -1.02 -0.90
N VAL A 57 8.15 0.15 -0.34
CA VAL A 57 7.47 1.38 -0.73
C VAL A 57 7.77 1.69 -2.19
N ARG A 58 8.93 1.31 -2.70
CA ARG A 58 9.29 1.47 -4.10
C ARG A 58 8.34 0.75 -5.07
N ASP A 59 7.92 -0.48 -4.76
CA ASP A 59 6.99 -1.24 -5.60
C ASP A 59 5.60 -0.59 -5.62
N LEU A 60 5.22 0.02 -4.50
CA LEU A 60 3.91 0.61 -4.30
C LEU A 60 3.83 2.05 -4.85
N ARG A 61 4.85 2.86 -4.55
CA ARG A 61 5.00 4.30 -4.82
C ARG A 61 6.50 4.63 -4.97
N PRO A 62 7.07 4.47 -6.17
CA PRO A 62 8.50 4.70 -6.38
C PRO A 62 8.93 6.15 -6.15
N ASP A 63 8.01 7.11 -6.31
CA ASP A 63 8.23 8.53 -6.01
C ASP A 63 8.49 8.79 -4.51
N LEU A 64 8.08 7.87 -3.64
CA LEU A 64 8.31 7.95 -2.20
C LEU A 64 9.47 7.07 -1.72
N ALA A 65 10.06 6.23 -2.58
CA ALA A 65 11.11 5.28 -2.20
C ALA A 65 12.30 5.96 -1.49
N GLY A 66 12.71 7.14 -1.97
CA GLY A 66 13.80 7.91 -1.38
C GLY A 66 13.55 8.39 0.05
N LEU A 67 12.29 8.44 0.50
CA LEU A 67 11.93 8.82 1.87
C LEU A 67 12.01 7.66 2.86
N PHE A 68 11.94 6.42 2.38
CA PHE A 68 11.91 5.23 3.24
C PHE A 68 13.25 4.51 3.29
N GLY A 69 14.25 5.00 2.56
CA GLY A 69 15.57 4.38 2.53
C GLY A 69 15.53 2.96 1.99
N ASP A 70 14.54 2.66 1.12
CA ASP A 70 14.48 1.44 0.31
C ASP A 70 15.63 1.49 -0.72
N ALA A 71 16.85 1.42 -0.21
CA ALA A 71 18.04 1.12 -0.99
C ALA A 71 17.92 -0.33 -1.46
N ALA A 72 18.24 -0.53 -2.73
CA ALA A 72 18.20 -1.80 -3.44
C ALA A 72 18.88 -2.95 -2.69
#